data_AF-A0A4Q9L7Z1-F1
#
_entry.id   AF-A0A4Q9L7Z1-F1
#
_cell.length_a   1.000
_cell.length_b   1.000
_cell.length_c   1.000
_cell.angle_alpha   90.00
_cell.angle_beta   90.00
_cell.angle_gamma   90.00
#
_symmetry.space_group_name_H-M   'P 1'
#
loop_
_entity.id
_entity.type
_entity.pdbx_description
1 polymer ?
#
loop_
_entity_poly.entity_id
_entity_poly.type
_entity_poly.pdbx_seq_one_letter_code
_entity_poly.pdbx_strand_id
1 'polypeptide(L)'
;MSLTIKQIYESNNIEDNIVKYKKDISISKLKEEIMYLQSEEIKRENLFLFVFYCEILCDLVKNKNLIREFVDTIITMIECKTKIKNCIFRIRLINVLLKCGVFSGICDLVFKTIKTITNCKISNNLDKKRTFTLDDIKVGNDTAQSSEYKDYVIRECVNSLTKAFNLISNTMGFPEISKIVIENIKNNKYDEDILIKELSQKLESHSQYIKKLRKEYEGKAVSIKDLEDFEKKCKTLLPSK
;
A
#
# COMPACT_ATOMS: atom_id res chain seq x y z
N MET A 1 -18.54 -19.59 21.19
CA MET A 1 -18.84 -18.67 20.07
C MET A 1 -17.61 -17.78 19.90
N SER A 2 -17.03 -17.70 18.69
CA SER A 2 -15.87 -16.82 18.46
C SER A 2 -16.31 -15.36 18.52
N LEU A 3 -15.49 -14.48 19.13
CA LEU A 3 -15.74 -13.04 19.17
C LEU A 3 -15.76 -12.49 17.73
N THR A 4 -16.54 -11.44 17.44
CA THR A 4 -16.42 -10.69 16.18
C THR A 4 -15.22 -9.76 16.23
N ILE A 5 -14.72 -9.30 15.07
CA ILE A 5 -13.60 -8.35 15.05
C ILE A 5 -13.94 -7.05 15.80
N LYS A 6 -15.19 -6.59 15.74
CA LYS A 6 -15.66 -5.42 16.52
C LYS A 6 -15.56 -5.68 18.03
N GLN A 7 -15.99 -6.85 18.49
CA GLN A 7 -15.87 -7.22 19.91
C GLN A 7 -14.40 -7.32 20.35
N ILE A 8 -13.50 -7.75 19.46
CA ILE A 8 -12.07 -7.77 19.74
C ILE A 8 -11.53 -6.35 19.87
N TYR A 9 -11.91 -5.44 18.96
CA TYR A 9 -11.51 -4.04 19.00
C TYR A 9 -11.96 -3.31 20.29
N GLU A 10 -13.13 -3.67 20.80
CA GLU A 10 -13.72 -3.12 22.03
C GLU A 10 -13.21 -3.81 23.31
N SER A 11 -12.39 -4.86 23.20
CA SER A 11 -11.91 -5.64 24.34
C SER A 11 -10.65 -5.06 24.97
N ASN A 12 -10.46 -5.35 26.27
CA ASN A 12 -9.25 -4.95 26.99
C ASN A 12 -8.00 -5.80 26.64
N ASN A 13 -8.18 -6.98 26.03
CA ASN A 13 -7.11 -7.92 25.70
C ASN A 13 -7.07 -8.18 24.18
N ILE A 14 -6.84 -7.13 23.39
CA ILE A 14 -6.91 -7.16 21.93
C ILE A 14 -5.98 -8.25 21.34
N GLU A 15 -4.71 -8.28 21.75
CA GLU A 15 -3.69 -9.17 21.17
C GLU A 15 -4.04 -10.65 21.32
N ASP A 16 -4.34 -11.08 22.55
CA ASP A 16 -4.73 -12.47 22.85
C ASP A 16 -6.00 -12.87 22.09
N ASN A 17 -6.96 -11.95 22.01
CA ASN A 17 -8.22 -12.17 21.31
C ASN A 17 -8.00 -12.29 19.79
N ILE A 18 -7.09 -11.53 19.19
CA ILE A 18 -6.72 -11.68 17.76
C ILE A 18 -6.10 -13.07 17.53
N VAL A 19 -5.16 -13.50 18.38
CA VAL A 19 -4.49 -14.81 18.23
C VAL A 19 -5.51 -15.93 18.29
N LYS A 20 -6.43 -15.89 19.26
CA LYS A 20 -7.51 -16.88 19.38
C LYS A 20 -8.46 -16.83 18.19
N TYR A 21 -8.89 -15.64 17.79
CA TYR A 21 -9.78 -15.44 16.65
C TYR A 21 -9.20 -16.01 15.35
N LYS A 22 -7.92 -15.75 15.08
CA LYS A 22 -7.25 -16.25 13.87
C LYS A 22 -7.15 -17.78 13.82
N LYS A 23 -7.15 -18.48 14.96
CA LYS A 23 -7.11 -19.94 15.04
C LYS A 23 -8.49 -20.58 14.85
N ASP A 24 -9.53 -19.93 15.36
CA ASP A 24 -10.85 -20.54 15.53
C ASP A 24 -11.89 -20.09 14.49
N ILE A 25 -11.55 -19.11 13.63
CA ILE A 25 -12.50 -18.54 12.67
C ILE A 25 -12.88 -19.53 11.55
N SER A 26 -14.19 -19.70 11.33
CA SER A 26 -14.71 -20.47 10.20
C SER A 26 -14.79 -19.63 8.92
N ILE A 27 -14.78 -20.28 7.75
CA ILE A 27 -14.95 -19.59 6.46
C ILE A 27 -16.28 -18.84 6.39
N SER A 28 -17.36 -19.40 6.95
CA SER A 28 -18.67 -18.72 7.02
C SER A 28 -18.57 -17.43 7.81
N LYS A 29 -17.90 -17.46 8.97
CA LYS A 29 -17.72 -16.28 9.80
C LYS A 29 -16.85 -15.24 9.12
N LEU A 30 -15.80 -15.66 8.43
CA LEU A 30 -14.95 -14.76 7.63
C LEU A 30 -15.75 -14.02 6.56
N LYS A 31 -16.69 -14.71 5.88
CA LYS A 31 -17.57 -14.10 4.88
C LYS A 31 -18.50 -13.06 5.51
N GLU A 32 -19.08 -13.35 6.67
CA GLU A 32 -19.90 -12.37 7.41
C GLU A 32 -19.10 -11.10 7.76
N GLU A 33 -17.84 -11.24 8.14
CA GLU A 33 -16.99 -10.11 8.53
C GLU A 33 -16.60 -9.24 7.32
N ILE A 34 -16.38 -9.86 6.14
CA ILE A 34 -16.19 -9.13 4.88
C ILE A 34 -17.48 -8.39 4.50
N MET A 35 -18.65 -9.04 4.64
CA MET A 35 -19.94 -8.37 4.38
C MET A 35 -20.17 -7.20 5.33
N TYR A 36 -19.79 -7.33 6.60
CA TYR A 36 -19.84 -6.22 7.56
C TYR A 36 -18.93 -5.06 7.13
N LEU A 37 -17.72 -5.36 6.62
CA LEU A 37 -16.79 -4.36 6.09
C LEU A 37 -17.41 -3.52 4.94
N GLN A 38 -18.31 -4.12 4.16
CA GLN A 38 -19.01 -3.48 3.05
C GLN A 38 -20.21 -2.64 3.47
N SER A 39 -20.72 -2.86 4.69
CA SER A 39 -21.91 -2.20 5.21
C SER A 39 -21.71 -0.70 5.39
N GLU A 40 -22.81 0.06 5.36
CA GLU A 40 -22.78 1.50 5.64
C GLU A 40 -22.47 1.82 7.10
N GLU A 41 -22.67 0.86 8.01
CA GLU A 41 -22.41 1.01 9.45
C GLU A 41 -20.94 1.32 9.69
N ILE A 42 -20.03 0.43 9.28
CA ILE A 42 -18.59 0.60 9.50
C ILE A 42 -18.01 1.81 8.76
N LYS A 43 -18.58 2.18 7.60
CA LYS A 43 -18.17 3.37 6.84
C LYS A 43 -18.49 4.69 7.58
N ARG A 44 -19.49 4.67 8.47
CA ARG A 44 -19.94 5.83 9.26
C ARG A 44 -19.33 5.87 10.66
N GLU A 45 -19.03 4.72 11.27
CA GLU A 45 -18.55 4.62 12.65
C GLU A 45 -17.14 5.21 12.86
N ASN A 46 -16.11 4.56 12.31
CA ASN A 46 -14.73 4.93 12.60
C ASN A 46 -13.72 4.38 11.58
N LEU A 47 -12.89 5.26 11.00
CA LEU A 47 -11.81 4.86 10.10
C LEU A 47 -10.77 3.94 10.75
N PHE A 48 -10.54 4.09 12.06
CA PHE A 48 -9.65 3.20 12.82
C PHE A 48 -10.18 1.77 12.86
N LEU A 49 -11.47 1.60 13.15
CA LEU A 49 -12.12 0.29 13.17
C LEU A 49 -12.05 -0.36 11.79
N PHE A 50 -12.29 0.42 10.73
CA PHE A 50 -12.19 -0.07 9.35
C PHE A 50 -10.78 -0.60 9.04
N VAL A 51 -9.74 0.16 9.39
CA VAL A 51 -8.35 -0.29 9.20
C VAL A 51 -8.04 -1.52 10.03
N PHE A 52 -8.48 -1.56 11.29
CA PHE A 52 -8.28 -2.69 12.18
C PHE A 52 -8.89 -3.99 11.61
N TYR A 53 -10.11 -3.90 11.06
CA TYR A 53 -10.72 -5.00 10.32
C TYR A 53 -9.86 -5.43 9.13
N CYS A 54 -9.41 -4.48 8.30
CA CYS A 54 -8.61 -4.79 7.13
C CYS A 54 -7.28 -5.47 7.50
N GLU A 55 -6.62 -5.03 8.57
CA GLU A 55 -5.36 -5.61 9.03
C GLU A 55 -5.53 -7.04 9.54
N ILE A 56 -6.62 -7.34 10.25
CA ILE A 56 -6.92 -8.71 10.71
C ILE A 56 -7.32 -9.62 9.54
N LEU A 57 -8.24 -9.14 8.69
CA LEU A 57 -8.77 -9.92 7.57
C LEU A 57 -7.68 -10.24 6.54
N CYS A 58 -6.73 -9.33 6.31
CA CYS A 58 -5.61 -9.54 5.40
C CYS A 58 -4.84 -10.84 5.68
N ASP A 59 -4.68 -11.20 6.95
CA ASP A 59 -3.93 -12.41 7.34
C ASP A 59 -4.77 -13.70 7.17
N LEU A 60 -6.09 -13.57 7.07
CA LEU A 60 -7.06 -14.66 7.10
C LEU A 60 -7.67 -14.98 5.73
N VAL A 61 -7.82 -13.97 4.88
CA VAL A 61 -8.50 -14.10 3.59
C VAL A 61 -7.54 -14.75 2.59
N LYS A 62 -7.56 -16.09 2.54
CA LYS A 62 -6.75 -16.92 1.62
C LYS A 62 -7.54 -17.48 0.44
N ASN A 63 -8.87 -17.52 0.54
CA ASN A 63 -9.74 -18.02 -0.53
C ASN A 63 -9.83 -16.99 -1.67
N LYS A 64 -9.61 -17.41 -2.92
CA LYS A 64 -9.57 -16.51 -4.09
C LYS A 64 -10.81 -15.61 -4.24
N ASN A 65 -12.01 -16.15 -4.01
CA ASN A 65 -13.24 -15.36 -4.16
C ASN A 65 -13.36 -14.30 -3.06
N LEU A 66 -13.05 -14.68 -1.82
CA LEU A 66 -13.06 -13.76 -0.69
C LEU A 66 -11.95 -12.71 -0.79
N ILE A 67 -10.77 -13.06 -1.32
CA ILE A 67 -9.67 -12.11 -1.58
C ILE A 67 -10.17 -11.00 -2.52
N ARG A 68 -10.86 -11.37 -3.60
CA ARG A 68 -11.34 -10.39 -4.57
C ARG A 68 -12.34 -9.42 -3.94
N GLU A 69 -13.37 -9.93 -3.27
CA GLU A 69 -14.38 -9.11 -2.59
C GLU A 69 -13.74 -8.18 -1.54
N PHE A 70 -12.78 -8.69 -0.79
CA PHE A 70 -12.05 -7.93 0.22
C PHE A 70 -11.19 -6.81 -0.40
N VAL A 71 -10.43 -7.12 -1.46
CA VAL A 71 -9.60 -6.15 -2.18
C VAL A 71 -10.45 -5.05 -2.82
N ASP A 72 -11.56 -5.41 -3.48
CA ASP A 72 -12.48 -4.45 -4.11
C ASP A 72 -13.08 -3.50 -3.06
N THR A 73 -13.39 -4.00 -1.87
CA THR A 73 -13.88 -3.21 -0.73
C THR A 73 -12.84 -2.19 -0.27
N ILE A 74 -11.57 -2.60 -0.13
CA ILE A 74 -10.48 -1.72 0.26
C ILE A 74 -10.24 -0.63 -0.79
N ILE A 75 -10.18 -1.01 -2.07
CA ILE A 75 -9.97 -0.06 -3.19
C ILE A 75 -11.08 0.99 -3.18
N THR A 76 -12.35 0.57 -3.10
CA THR A 76 -13.50 1.48 -3.04
C THR A 76 -13.37 2.48 -1.90
N MET A 77 -12.91 2.03 -0.73
CA MET A 77 -12.74 2.90 0.43
C MET A 77 -11.59 3.90 0.29
N ILE A 78 -10.48 3.51 -0.35
CA ILE A 78 -9.40 4.43 -0.70
C ILE A 78 -9.92 5.52 -1.67
N GLU A 79 -10.69 5.11 -2.68
CA GLU A 79 -11.21 6.02 -3.70
C GLU A 79 -12.28 6.98 -3.18
N CYS A 80 -13.10 6.56 -2.22
CA CYS A 80 -14.11 7.43 -1.59
C CYS A 80 -13.51 8.48 -0.62
N LYS A 81 -12.27 8.29 -0.13
CA LYS A 81 -11.69 9.11 0.94
C LYS A 81 -10.57 10.03 0.42
N THR A 82 -10.79 10.74 -0.68
CA THR A 82 -9.78 11.56 -1.38
C THR A 82 -9.29 12.82 -0.67
N LYS A 83 -9.91 13.22 0.46
CA LYS A 83 -9.51 14.43 1.20
C LYS A 83 -8.10 14.28 1.79
N ILE A 84 -7.36 15.37 1.86
CA ILE A 84 -5.99 15.41 2.38
C ILE A 84 -5.84 14.79 3.78
N LYS A 85 -6.76 15.09 4.69
CA LYS A 85 -6.74 14.55 6.05
C LYS A 85 -6.82 13.02 6.14
N ASN A 86 -7.25 12.36 5.06
CA ASN A 86 -7.37 10.92 4.97
C ASN A 86 -6.15 10.28 4.28
N CYS A 87 -5.07 11.01 3.98
CA CYS A 87 -3.90 10.42 3.31
C CYS A 87 -3.28 9.28 4.12
N ILE A 88 -3.16 9.42 5.45
CA ILE A 88 -2.66 8.34 6.33
C ILE A 88 -3.58 7.11 6.28
N PHE A 89 -4.89 7.31 6.35
CA PHE A 89 -5.88 6.24 6.17
C PHE A 89 -5.67 5.48 4.85
N ARG A 90 -5.55 6.22 3.74
CA ARG A 90 -5.32 5.64 2.40
C ARG A 90 -4.01 4.85 2.36
N ILE A 91 -2.93 5.39 2.91
CA ILE A 91 -1.62 4.72 2.96
C ILE A 91 -1.70 3.41 3.74
N ARG A 92 -2.38 3.37 4.90
CA ARG A 92 -2.56 2.12 5.64
C ARG A 92 -3.28 1.06 4.82
N LEU A 93 -4.37 1.45 4.14
CA LEU A 93 -5.11 0.54 3.27
C LEU A 93 -4.28 0.06 2.08
N ILE A 94 -3.47 0.94 1.48
CA ILE A 94 -2.51 0.55 0.43
C ILE A 94 -1.51 -0.48 0.97
N ASN A 95 -0.99 -0.30 2.19
CA ASN A 95 -0.11 -1.26 2.83
C ASN A 95 -0.80 -2.60 3.13
N VAL A 96 -2.11 -2.60 3.42
CA VAL A 96 -2.90 -3.84 3.52
C VAL A 96 -2.99 -4.54 2.16
N LEU A 97 -3.30 -3.82 1.07
CA LEU A 97 -3.35 -4.41 -0.26
C LEU A 97 -2.00 -5.04 -0.68
N LEU A 98 -0.89 -4.39 -0.34
CA LEU A 98 0.44 -4.93 -0.57
C LEU A 98 0.70 -6.24 0.20
N LYS A 99 0.22 -6.35 1.45
CA LYS A 99 0.29 -7.60 2.22
C LYS A 99 -0.54 -8.72 1.60
N CYS A 100 -1.66 -8.39 0.94
CA CYS A 100 -2.45 -9.34 0.15
C CYS A 100 -1.76 -9.79 -1.15
N GLY A 101 -0.57 -9.26 -1.48
CA GLY A 101 0.13 -9.54 -2.73
C GLY A 101 -0.45 -8.80 -3.95
N VAL A 102 -1.28 -7.79 -3.74
CA VAL A 102 -1.84 -6.97 -4.83
C VAL A 102 -0.78 -5.96 -5.26
N PHE A 103 -0.31 -6.09 -6.50
CA PHE A 103 0.59 -5.11 -7.12
C PHE A 103 -0.13 -4.21 -8.13
N SER A 104 -1.06 -4.78 -8.92
CA SER A 104 -1.80 -4.04 -9.95
C SER A 104 -2.62 -2.90 -9.33
N GLY A 105 -2.56 -1.71 -9.91
CA GLY A 105 -3.29 -0.53 -9.47
C GLY A 105 -2.74 0.16 -8.20
N ILE A 106 -1.81 -0.45 -7.45
CA ILE A 106 -1.21 0.18 -6.26
C ILE A 106 -0.50 1.50 -6.61
N CYS A 107 0.28 1.49 -7.70
CA CYS A 107 0.99 2.68 -8.13
C CYS A 107 0.02 3.85 -8.36
N ASP A 108 -1.12 3.60 -9.00
CA ASP A 108 -2.13 4.63 -9.25
C ASP A 108 -2.77 5.14 -7.96
N LEU A 109 -3.08 4.27 -7.01
CA LEU A 109 -3.61 4.66 -5.70
C LEU A 109 -2.61 5.51 -4.91
N VAL A 110 -1.32 5.17 -4.97
CA VAL A 110 -0.26 5.96 -4.36
C VAL A 110 -0.11 7.32 -5.06
N PHE A 111 -0.04 7.36 -6.39
CA PHE A 111 0.10 8.62 -7.12
C PHE A 111 -1.12 9.53 -6.96
N LYS A 112 -2.34 8.97 -6.89
CA LYS A 112 -3.54 9.73 -6.50
C LYS A 112 -3.37 10.34 -5.10
N THR A 113 -2.67 9.67 -4.18
CA THR A 113 -2.42 10.17 -2.81
C THR A 113 -1.36 11.26 -2.81
N ILE A 114 -0.27 11.06 -3.56
CA ILE A 114 0.76 12.07 -3.81
C ILE A 114 0.13 13.33 -4.42
N LYS A 115 -0.70 13.18 -5.45
CA LYS A 115 -1.40 14.31 -6.09
C LYS A 115 -2.28 15.09 -5.12
N THR A 116 -2.98 14.39 -4.21
CA THR A 116 -3.80 15.05 -3.17
C THR A 116 -2.92 15.93 -2.27
N ILE A 117 -1.76 15.44 -1.84
CA ILE A 117 -0.90 16.15 -0.90
C ILE A 117 -0.08 17.26 -1.56
N THR A 118 0.38 17.06 -2.80
CA THR A 118 1.17 18.08 -3.53
C THR A 118 0.35 19.30 -3.89
N ASN A 119 -0.95 19.12 -4.18
CA ASN A 119 -1.87 20.21 -4.51
C ASN A 119 -2.35 21.01 -3.29
N CYS A 120 -1.93 20.64 -2.07
CA CYS A 120 -2.32 21.33 -0.87
C CYS A 120 -1.53 22.63 -0.68
N LYS A 121 -2.24 23.71 -0.38
CA LYS A 121 -1.62 24.96 0.08
C LYS A 121 -1.15 24.78 1.52
N ILE A 122 0.13 24.99 1.74
CA ILE A 122 0.73 24.94 3.07
C ILE A 122 0.30 26.20 3.84
N SER A 123 -0.13 26.02 5.08
CA SER A 123 -0.41 27.13 5.99
C SER A 123 0.86 27.50 6.74
N ASN A 124 1.35 28.73 6.53
CA ASN A 124 2.55 29.24 7.19
C ASN A 124 2.33 29.57 8.68
N ASN A 125 1.09 29.51 9.18
CA ASN A 125 0.74 29.89 10.56
C ASN A 125 0.82 28.72 11.56
N LEU A 126 1.43 27.60 11.18
CA LEU A 126 1.54 26.41 12.01
C LEU A 126 2.93 26.31 12.63
N ASP A 127 3.18 27.08 13.69
CA ASP A 127 4.46 27.15 14.43
C ASP A 127 4.82 25.89 15.26
N LYS A 128 4.37 24.69 14.86
CA LYS A 128 4.63 23.47 15.64
C LYS A 128 5.23 22.39 14.75
N LYS A 129 6.49 22.02 15.03
CA LYS A 129 7.08 20.75 14.60
C LYS A 129 6.20 19.62 15.14
N ARG A 130 5.39 19.02 14.27
CA ARG A 130 4.52 17.88 14.61
C ARG A 130 5.17 16.60 14.14
N THR A 131 5.13 15.58 14.98
CA THR A 131 5.48 14.22 14.60
C THR A 131 4.22 13.49 14.17
N PHE A 132 4.29 12.81 13.02
CA PHE A 132 3.20 12.01 12.48
C PHE A 132 3.63 10.54 12.40
N THR A 133 2.66 9.65 12.56
CA THR A 133 2.78 8.20 12.56
C THR A 133 1.64 7.58 11.75
N LEU A 134 1.75 6.29 11.42
CA LEU A 134 0.68 5.60 10.68
C LEU A 134 -0.58 5.45 11.55
N ASP A 135 -0.49 5.64 12.86
CA ASP A 135 -1.65 5.62 13.75
C ASP A 135 -2.42 6.95 13.77
N ASP A 136 -1.91 8.02 13.16
CA ASP A 136 -2.59 9.31 13.07
C ASP A 136 -3.66 9.35 11.96
N ILE A 137 -4.62 8.42 12.00
CA ILE A 137 -5.70 8.31 11.01
C ILE A 137 -6.65 9.52 11.06
N LYS A 138 -6.75 10.20 12.21
CA LYS A 138 -7.57 11.41 12.40
C LYS A 138 -6.68 12.66 12.36
N VAL A 139 -6.65 13.32 11.21
CA VAL A 139 -5.92 14.58 11.04
C VAL A 139 -6.90 15.74 10.92
N GLY A 140 -6.72 16.79 11.74
CA GLY A 140 -7.47 18.04 11.61
C GLY A 140 -7.14 18.77 10.31
N ASN A 141 -8.05 19.60 9.79
CA ASN A 141 -7.83 20.29 8.52
C ASN A 141 -6.58 21.19 8.57
N ASP A 142 -6.39 21.93 9.65
CA ASP A 142 -5.22 22.81 9.82
C ASP A 142 -3.94 21.98 9.87
N THR A 143 -3.94 20.90 10.66
CA THR A 143 -2.82 19.96 10.76
C THR A 143 -2.44 19.37 9.40
N ALA A 144 -3.42 19.05 8.57
CA ALA A 144 -3.21 18.46 7.26
C ALA A 144 -2.55 19.45 6.27
N GLN A 145 -2.54 20.75 6.57
CA GLN A 145 -1.90 21.80 5.76
C GLN A 145 -0.48 22.13 6.24
N SER A 146 0.11 21.36 7.15
CA SER A 146 1.49 21.56 7.60
C SER A 146 2.50 20.92 6.64
N SER A 147 3.72 21.48 6.59
CA SER A 147 4.81 20.90 5.77
C SER A 147 5.20 19.52 6.27
N GLU A 148 5.25 19.33 7.60
CA GLU A 148 5.61 18.05 8.21
C GLU A 148 4.63 16.93 7.85
N TYR A 149 3.33 17.26 7.74
CA TYR A 149 2.33 16.29 7.30
C TYR A 149 2.57 15.88 5.84
N LYS A 150 2.88 16.86 4.98
CA LYS A 150 3.18 16.61 3.57
C LYS A 150 4.40 15.72 3.41
N ASP A 151 5.50 16.06 4.08
CA ASP A 151 6.74 15.30 4.04
C ASP A 151 6.53 13.87 4.58
N TYR A 152 5.76 13.74 5.65
CA TYR A 152 5.38 12.44 6.20
C TYR A 152 4.60 11.60 5.18
N VAL A 153 3.54 12.15 4.59
CA VAL A 153 2.70 11.43 3.61
C VAL A 153 3.51 11.04 2.37
N ILE A 154 4.37 11.92 1.85
CA ILE A 154 5.20 11.63 0.68
C ILE A 154 6.19 10.51 1.00
N ARG A 155 6.88 10.57 2.15
CA ARG A 155 7.78 9.50 2.59
C ARG A 155 7.08 8.16 2.69
N GLU A 156 5.90 8.10 3.30
CA GLU A 156 5.14 6.85 3.39
C GLU A 156 4.64 6.35 2.03
N CYS A 157 4.26 7.26 1.12
CA CYS A 157 3.93 6.89 -0.26
C CYS A 157 5.14 6.27 -0.98
N VAL A 158 6.32 6.86 -0.84
CA VAL A 158 7.57 6.32 -1.39
C VAL A 158 7.91 4.96 -0.78
N ASN A 159 7.69 4.78 0.53
CA ASN A 159 7.85 3.49 1.20
C ASN A 159 6.90 2.42 0.61
N SER A 160 5.62 2.75 0.41
CA SER A 160 4.65 1.84 -0.21
C SER A 160 5.02 1.50 -1.66
N LEU A 161 5.44 2.46 -2.48
CA LEU A 161 5.91 2.21 -3.84
C LEU A 161 7.15 1.31 -3.85
N THR A 162 8.10 1.59 -2.97
CA THR A 162 9.32 0.79 -2.84
C THR A 162 9.00 -0.67 -2.50
N LYS A 163 8.07 -0.90 -1.55
CA LYS A 163 7.57 -2.24 -1.23
C LYS A 163 6.92 -2.90 -2.44
N ALA A 164 6.06 -2.17 -3.15
CA ALA A 164 5.39 -2.68 -4.36
C ALA A 164 6.42 -3.12 -5.41
N PHE A 165 7.40 -2.28 -5.72
CA PHE A 165 8.41 -2.58 -6.72
C PHE A 165 9.37 -3.69 -6.30
N ASN A 166 9.66 -3.84 -5.01
CA ASN A 166 10.43 -4.96 -4.51
C ASN A 166 9.78 -6.31 -4.86
N LEU A 167 8.44 -6.40 -4.83
CA LEU A 167 7.70 -7.64 -5.19
C LEU A 167 7.96 -8.13 -6.61
N ILE A 168 8.30 -7.21 -7.53
CA ILE A 168 8.51 -7.53 -8.95
C ILE A 168 9.95 -7.27 -9.40
N SER A 169 10.85 -6.91 -8.47
CA SER A 169 12.17 -6.36 -8.79
C SER A 169 13.11 -7.37 -9.45
N ASN A 170 12.96 -8.65 -9.18
CA ASN A 170 13.75 -9.74 -9.76
C ASN A 170 13.17 -10.28 -11.06
N THR A 171 12.02 -9.77 -11.52
CA THR A 171 11.33 -10.33 -12.69
C THR A 171 11.95 -9.86 -14.00
N MET A 172 11.91 -10.74 -15.00
CA MET A 172 12.23 -10.38 -16.38
C MET A 172 11.30 -9.30 -16.96
N GLY A 173 10.22 -8.87 -16.31
CA GLY A 173 9.33 -7.79 -16.80
C GLY A 173 9.53 -6.43 -16.11
N PHE A 174 10.46 -6.35 -15.15
CA PHE A 174 10.63 -5.14 -14.34
C PHE A 174 10.91 -3.86 -15.15
N PRO A 175 11.84 -3.86 -16.12
CA PRO A 175 12.09 -2.72 -16.99
C PRO A 175 10.88 -2.08 -17.67
N GLU A 176 9.92 -2.86 -18.15
CA GLU A 176 8.72 -2.32 -18.81
C GLU A 176 7.79 -1.67 -17.79
N ILE A 177 7.58 -2.32 -16.65
CA ILE A 177 6.71 -1.83 -15.59
C ILE A 177 7.29 -0.56 -14.95
N SER A 178 8.58 -0.58 -14.62
CA SER A 178 9.27 0.57 -14.03
C SER A 178 9.30 1.77 -14.97
N LYS A 179 9.46 1.56 -16.28
CA LYS A 179 9.42 2.63 -17.28
C LYS A 179 8.11 3.41 -17.25
N ILE A 180 6.96 2.72 -17.23
CA ILE A 180 5.63 3.36 -17.18
C ILE A 180 5.53 4.27 -15.95
N VAL A 181 6.02 3.81 -14.80
CA VAL A 181 5.96 4.57 -13.56
C VAL A 181 6.94 5.75 -13.55
N ILE A 182 8.16 5.58 -14.06
CA ILE A 182 9.14 6.66 -14.22
C ILE A 182 8.59 7.74 -15.15
N GLU A 183 7.94 7.36 -16.25
CA GLU A 183 7.27 8.30 -17.17
C GLU A 183 6.12 9.02 -16.46
N ASN A 184 5.31 8.33 -15.66
CA ASN A 184 4.24 8.95 -14.88
C ASN A 184 4.78 9.98 -13.88
N ILE A 185 5.88 9.68 -13.19
CA ILE A 185 6.57 10.61 -12.28
C ILE A 185 6.99 11.88 -13.02
N LYS A 186 7.66 11.75 -14.18
CA LYS A 186 8.14 12.87 -14.99
C LYS A 186 6.99 13.70 -15.57
N ASN A 187 5.98 13.05 -16.14
CA ASN A 187 4.84 13.72 -16.78
C ASN A 187 4.03 14.56 -15.79
N ASN A 188 3.94 14.13 -14.52
CA ASN A 188 3.25 14.87 -13.47
C ASN A 188 4.17 15.76 -12.63
N LYS A 189 5.46 15.86 -12.98
CA LYS A 189 6.47 16.65 -12.27
C LYS A 189 6.58 16.29 -10.78
N TYR A 190 6.37 15.02 -10.44
CA TYR A 190 6.51 14.56 -9.06
C TYR A 190 7.97 14.48 -8.63
N ASP A 191 8.91 14.49 -9.57
CA ASP A 191 10.36 14.52 -9.36
C ASP A 191 10.92 15.88 -8.88
N GLU A 192 10.06 16.89 -8.74
CA GLU A 192 10.39 18.09 -7.95
C GLU A 192 10.58 17.76 -6.47
N ASP A 193 9.93 16.70 -5.96
CA ASP A 193 10.17 16.17 -4.62
C ASP A 193 11.41 15.26 -4.60
N ILE A 194 12.32 15.50 -3.65
CA ILE A 194 13.61 14.80 -3.58
C ILE A 194 13.44 13.28 -3.35
N LEU A 195 12.47 12.85 -2.54
CA LEU A 195 12.28 11.44 -2.23
C LEU A 195 11.72 10.69 -3.45
N ILE A 196 10.83 11.33 -4.20
CA ILE A 196 10.26 10.77 -5.43
C ILE A 196 11.33 10.71 -6.54
N LYS A 197 12.16 11.75 -6.64
CA LYS A 197 13.29 11.76 -7.57
C LYS A 197 14.28 10.64 -7.29
N GLU A 198 14.66 10.44 -6.04
CA GLU A 198 15.53 9.34 -5.62
C GLU A 198 14.93 7.97 -5.93
N LEU A 199 13.62 7.79 -5.69
CA LEU A 199 12.91 6.56 -6.06
C LEU A 199 13.01 6.33 -7.58
N SER A 200 12.70 7.35 -8.38
CA SER A 200 12.76 7.28 -9.85
C SER A 200 14.14 6.87 -10.35
N GLN A 201 15.20 7.45 -9.79
CA GLN A 201 16.59 7.11 -10.11
C GLN A 201 16.95 5.67 -9.74
N LYS A 202 16.46 5.17 -8.58
CA LYS A 202 16.64 3.77 -8.17
C LYS A 202 15.95 2.82 -9.13
N LEU A 203 14.70 3.12 -9.53
CA LEU A 203 13.95 2.31 -10.49
C LEU A 203 14.66 2.27 -11.86
N GLU A 204 15.15 3.41 -12.34
CA GLU A 204 15.90 3.48 -13.60
C GLU A 204 17.18 2.64 -13.52
N SER A 205 17.97 2.80 -12.44
CA SER A 205 19.22 2.06 -12.25
C SER A 205 18.99 0.55 -12.21
N HIS A 206 17.94 0.10 -11.51
CA HIS A 206 17.57 -1.31 -11.44
C HIS A 206 17.04 -1.84 -12.77
N SER A 207 16.27 -1.03 -13.51
CA SER A 207 15.81 -1.35 -14.87
C SER A 207 17.01 -1.61 -15.80
N GLN A 208 18.04 -0.77 -15.73
CA GLN A 208 19.27 -0.97 -16.50
C GLN A 208 20.03 -2.25 -16.10
N TYR A 209 20.07 -2.57 -14.80
CA TYR A 209 20.64 -3.83 -14.31
C TYR A 209 19.91 -5.05 -14.88
N ILE A 210 18.58 -5.10 -14.79
CA ILE A 210 17.76 -6.20 -15.31
C ILE A 210 17.92 -6.31 -16.83
N LYS A 211 17.91 -5.20 -17.57
CA LYS A 211 18.17 -5.18 -19.02
C LYS A 211 19.53 -5.79 -19.38
N LYS A 212 20.59 -5.54 -18.59
CA LYS A 212 21.91 -6.14 -18.83
C LYS A 212 21.87 -7.66 -18.65
N LEU A 213 21.18 -8.16 -17.62
CA LEU A 213 21.03 -9.61 -17.40
C LEU A 213 20.22 -10.28 -18.50
N ARG A 214 19.19 -9.60 -19.04
CA ARG A 214 18.37 -10.13 -20.15
C ARG A 214 19.17 -10.39 -21.43
N LYS A 215 20.31 -9.71 -21.63
CA LYS A 215 21.14 -9.89 -22.83
C LYS A 215 21.56 -11.35 -23.07
N GLU A 216 21.68 -12.14 -22.02
CA GLU A 216 22.00 -13.57 -22.11
C GLU A 216 20.91 -14.40 -22.83
N TYR A 217 19.70 -13.85 -22.90
CA TYR A 217 18.48 -14.47 -23.47
C TYR A 217 18.02 -13.78 -24.76
N GLU A 218 18.72 -12.76 -25.26
CA GLU A 218 18.33 -12.03 -26.48
C GLU A 218 18.20 -12.98 -27.68
N GLY A 219 17.05 -12.94 -28.35
CA GLY A 219 16.76 -13.74 -29.55
C GLY A 219 16.41 -15.22 -29.30
N LYS A 220 16.31 -15.67 -28.04
CA LYS A 220 15.95 -17.05 -27.68
C LYS A 220 14.52 -17.13 -27.16
N ALA A 221 13.85 -18.26 -27.40
CA ALA A 221 12.63 -18.60 -26.69
C ALA A 221 12.98 -18.82 -25.20
N VAL A 222 12.23 -18.18 -24.31
CA VAL A 222 12.43 -18.26 -22.85
C VAL A 222 11.42 -19.24 -22.27
N SER A 223 11.90 -20.28 -21.60
CA SER A 223 11.04 -21.24 -20.89
C SER A 223 10.70 -20.74 -19.47
N ILE A 224 9.73 -21.37 -18.81
CA ILE A 224 9.41 -21.09 -17.40
C ILE A 224 10.64 -21.30 -16.50
N LYS A 225 11.43 -22.34 -16.77
CA LYS A 225 12.65 -22.63 -16.01
C LYS A 225 13.69 -21.51 -16.17
N ASP A 226 13.82 -20.94 -17.37
CA ASP A 226 14.71 -19.80 -17.61
C ASP A 226 14.27 -18.56 -16.84
N LEU A 227 12.96 -18.33 -16.72
CA LEU A 227 12.40 -17.25 -15.88
C LEU A 227 12.71 -17.46 -14.40
N GLU A 228 12.51 -18.67 -13.88
CA GLU A 228 12.82 -19.01 -12.49
C GLU A 228 14.33 -18.87 -12.19
N ASP A 229 15.18 -19.34 -13.09
CA ASP A 229 16.64 -19.24 -12.95
C ASP A 229 17.10 -17.78 -13.04
N PHE A 230 16.45 -16.96 -13.86
CA PHE A 230 16.66 -15.51 -13.90
C PHE A 230 16.28 -14.84 -12.58
N GLU A 231 15.09 -15.13 -12.05
CA GLU A 231 14.59 -14.55 -10.81
C GLU A 231 15.46 -14.90 -9.60
N LYS A 232 16.06 -16.11 -9.58
CA LYS A 232 17.03 -16.52 -8.54
C LYS A 232 18.37 -15.81 -8.63
N LYS A 233 18.83 -15.49 -9.85
CA LYS A 233 20.10 -14.77 -10.09
C LYS A 233 19.96 -13.27 -9.83
N CYS A 234 18.76 -12.72 -10.00
CA CYS A 234 18.51 -11.29 -9.86
C CYS A 234 18.52 -10.83 -8.41
N LYS A 235 19.20 -9.72 -8.16
CA LYS A 235 19.07 -8.98 -6.91
C LYS A 235 17.70 -8.30 -6.85
N THR A 236 17.16 -8.17 -5.65
CA THR A 236 16.00 -7.32 -5.39
C THR A 236 16.40 -5.83 -5.42
N LEU A 237 15.43 -4.95 -5.72
CA LEU A 237 15.63 -3.50 -5.80
C LEU A 237 16.15 -2.91 -4.48
N LEU A 238 15.74 -3.47 -3.35
CA LEU A 238 16.41 -3.32 -2.06
C LEU A 238 16.70 -4.69 -1.48
N PRO A 239 17.88 -4.90 -0.86
CA PRO A 239 18.14 -6.13 -0.12
C PRO A 239 17.10 -6.29 0.99
N SER A 240 16.55 -7.49 1.14
CA SER A 240 15.71 -7.87 2.28
C SER A 240 16.52 -7.62 3.55
N LYS A 241 16.03 -6.76 4.44
CA LYS A 241 16.56 -6.66 5.81
C LYS A 241 16.13 -7.86 6.63
#